data_AF-A0A7J3Z5R0-F1
#
_entry.id   AF-A0A7J3Z5R0-F1
#
_cell.length_a   1.000
_cell.length_b   1.000
_cell.length_c   1.000
_cell.angle_alpha   90.00
_cell.angle_beta   90.00
_cell.angle_gamma   90.00
#
_symmetry.space_group_name_H-M   'P 1'
#
loop_
_entity.id
_entity.type
_entity.pdbx_description
1 polymer ?
#
loop_
_entity_poly.entity_id
_entity_poly.type
_entity_poly.pdbx_seq_one_letter_code
_entity_poly.pdbx_strand_id
1 'polypeptide(L)'
;MFLSSRETIAIVDTVVKSFGNVLVEYVRQGFTGRVTYRNTSIGTYISVELLKGFPVACRGVDRGNVVEGSDCTFSAMTYLYVAEGSVEVSPLSENEVLLDTLAFPHSALSERDTFITTLLSSVSMAPPAPTAPKPAVAAPPPPPQPKPSEPKIVQPPKPAAPPPPPVTAPQPPQPPPAPQVKEPAVAKAAEAPLPPPPAKAEVTVTGECIDPVTLYSILRSSTMVAQMGEAMYSDVVAKLSSLARESKAKFVYTSANAPNGKVRALLDAEGMRLYIEFEDQSGKTVCGNEAAKLISSSKLTAIRMWAT
;
A
#
# COMPACT_ATOMS: atom_id res chain seq x y z
N MET A 1 -4.44 10.40 11.20
CA MET A 1 -3.18 10.81 11.85
C MET A 1 -2.80 9.61 12.68
N PHE A 2 -1.63 8.98 12.50
CA PHE A 2 -0.95 8.44 13.67
C PHE A 2 -0.88 9.64 14.59
N LEU A 3 -1.73 9.66 15.61
CA LEU A 3 -2.11 10.85 16.38
C LEU A 3 -0.87 11.55 16.95
N SER A 4 0.23 10.81 17.04
CA SER A 4 1.53 11.23 17.52
C SER A 4 2.55 11.48 16.38
N SER A 5 2.86 12.76 16.13
CA SER A 5 4.13 13.17 15.52
C SER A 5 4.98 13.88 16.56
N ARG A 6 5.98 13.19 17.10
CA ARG A 6 6.94 13.69 18.09
C ARG A 6 8.32 13.86 17.46
N GLU A 7 9.20 14.48 18.23
CA GLU A 7 10.62 14.66 17.90
C GLU A 7 11.30 13.31 17.67
N THR A 8 11.96 13.17 16.53
CA THR A 8 12.77 12.00 16.19
C THR A 8 14.03 12.02 17.06
N ILE A 9 14.22 11.00 17.89
CA ILE A 9 15.37 10.91 18.82
C ILE A 9 16.60 10.30 18.16
N ALA A 10 16.42 9.57 17.06
CA ALA A 10 17.52 9.02 16.28
C ALA A 10 17.13 8.88 14.80
N ILE A 11 18.08 9.25 13.93
CA ILE A 11 18.05 8.91 12.51
C ILE A 11 19.35 8.15 12.23
N VAL A 12 19.21 6.90 11.78
CA VAL A 12 20.34 5.99 11.58
C VAL A 12 20.41 5.60 10.12
N ASP A 13 21.56 5.81 9.48
CA ASP A 13 21.79 5.32 8.13
C ASP A 13 21.88 3.79 8.13
N THR A 14 21.18 3.14 7.21
CA THR A 14 21.10 1.68 7.13
C THR A 14 22.42 1.03 6.70
N VAL A 15 23.33 1.78 6.07
CA VAL A 15 24.72 1.38 5.82
C VAL A 15 25.49 1.20 7.14
N VAL A 16 25.18 2.03 8.14
CA VAL A 16 25.81 1.97 9.47
C VAL A 16 25.16 0.89 10.33
N LYS A 17 23.82 0.85 10.35
CA LYS A 17 23.07 -0.13 11.13
C LYS A 17 21.74 -0.44 10.45
N SER A 18 21.56 -1.70 10.06
CA SER A 18 20.37 -2.13 9.35
C SER A 18 19.09 -1.96 10.17
N PHE A 19 17.96 -1.84 9.48
CA PHE A 19 16.64 -1.72 10.10
C PHE A 19 16.34 -2.81 11.13
N GLY A 20 16.66 -4.07 10.82
CA GLY A 20 16.50 -5.18 11.75
C GLY A 20 17.37 -5.06 13.01
N ASN A 21 18.60 -4.57 12.88
CA ASN A 21 19.49 -4.38 14.03
C ASN A 21 19.04 -3.21 14.92
N VAL A 22 18.47 -2.15 14.33
CA VAL A 22 17.81 -1.07 15.09
C VAL A 22 16.58 -1.61 15.82
N LEU A 23 15.70 -2.35 15.13
CA LEU A 23 14.52 -2.95 15.76
C LEU A 23 14.90 -3.84 16.96
N VAL A 24 15.84 -4.77 16.78
CA VAL A 24 16.29 -5.67 17.86
C VAL A 24 16.86 -4.91 19.06
N GLU A 25 17.61 -3.83 18.82
CA GLU A 25 18.12 -2.97 19.88
C GLU A 25 16.99 -2.35 20.70
N TYR A 26 16.03 -1.69 20.05
CA TYR A 26 14.95 -0.99 20.76
C TYR A 26 13.96 -1.97 21.42
N VAL A 27 13.76 -3.15 20.83
CA VAL A 27 13.03 -4.25 21.49
C VAL A 27 13.74 -4.67 22.78
N ARG A 28 15.06 -4.89 22.75
CA ARG A 28 15.86 -5.26 23.94
C ARG A 28 15.82 -4.22 25.05
N GLN A 29 15.71 -2.95 24.70
CA GLN A 29 15.63 -1.85 25.65
C GLN A 29 14.25 -1.69 26.28
N GLY A 30 13.25 -2.47 25.86
CA GLY A 30 11.87 -2.29 26.32
C GLY A 30 11.26 -0.98 25.83
N PHE A 31 11.67 -0.51 24.64
CA PHE A 31 11.26 0.78 24.10
C PHE A 31 9.76 0.86 23.83
N THR A 32 9.16 2.02 24.12
CA THR A 32 7.81 2.37 23.67
C THR A 32 7.92 3.51 22.66
N GLY A 33 7.46 3.28 21.45
CA GLY A 33 7.60 4.24 20.37
C GLY A 33 7.40 3.63 18.99
N ARG A 34 7.92 4.32 17.98
CA ARG A 34 7.84 3.93 16.58
C ARG A 34 9.23 3.87 15.98
N VAL A 35 9.50 2.81 15.22
CA VAL A 35 10.71 2.63 14.43
C VAL A 35 10.31 2.57 12.96
N THR A 36 10.77 3.53 12.16
CA THR A 36 10.36 3.70 10.77
C THR A 36 11.55 3.53 9.83
N TYR A 37 11.53 2.51 8.99
CA TYR A 37 12.42 2.43 7.83
C TYR A 37 11.95 3.39 6.75
N ARG A 38 12.88 4.14 6.15
CA ARG A 38 12.64 5.11 5.08
C ARG A 38 13.62 4.88 3.94
N ASN A 39 13.08 4.65 2.75
CA ASN A 39 13.84 4.76 1.52
C ASN A 39 13.05 5.60 0.51
N THR A 40 13.48 6.85 0.36
CA THR A 40 12.85 7.82 -0.54
C THR A 40 13.08 7.51 -2.01
N SER A 41 14.16 6.79 -2.37
CA SER A 41 14.51 6.50 -3.77
C SER A 41 13.50 5.56 -4.42
N ILE A 42 13.00 4.59 -3.65
CA ILE A 42 12.03 3.58 -4.07
C ILE A 42 10.62 3.82 -3.49
N GLY A 43 10.45 4.86 -2.68
CA GLY A 43 9.16 5.21 -2.09
C GLY A 43 8.65 4.23 -1.04
N THR A 44 9.55 3.72 -0.20
CA THR A 44 9.23 2.78 0.88
C THR A 44 9.37 3.45 2.24
N TYR A 45 8.32 3.34 3.06
CA TYR A 45 8.22 3.88 4.41
C TYR A 45 7.48 2.87 5.28
N ILE A 46 8.17 2.15 6.15
CA ILE A 46 7.57 1.08 6.95
C ILE A 46 7.79 1.38 8.41
N SER A 47 6.69 1.57 9.15
CA SER A 47 6.69 1.88 10.58
C SER A 47 6.24 0.67 11.38
N VAL A 48 7.04 0.31 12.37
CA VAL A 48 6.71 -0.69 13.39
C VAL A 48 6.58 0.03 14.73
N GLU A 49 5.44 -0.12 15.39
CA GLU A 49 5.21 0.42 16.72
C GLU A 49 5.52 -0.61 17.78
N LEU A 50 6.27 -0.18 18.79
CA LEU A 50 6.71 -0.97 19.92
C LEU A 50 6.02 -0.46 21.19
N LEU A 51 5.49 -1.38 21.99
CA LEU A 51 4.97 -1.13 23.32
C LEU A 51 5.79 -1.94 24.33
N LYS A 52 6.61 -1.27 25.15
CA LYS A 52 7.53 -1.93 26.10
C LYS A 52 8.41 -3.00 25.44
N GLY A 53 8.86 -2.71 24.22
CA GLY A 53 9.67 -3.61 23.40
C GLY A 53 8.87 -4.64 22.59
N PHE A 54 7.55 -4.75 22.76
CA PHE A 54 6.74 -5.67 21.95
C PHE A 54 6.20 -4.98 20.69
N PRO A 55 6.39 -5.53 19.48
CA PRO A 55 5.75 -5.00 18.29
C PRO A 55 4.24 -5.19 18.36
N VAL A 56 3.47 -4.11 18.25
CA VAL A 56 2.01 -4.12 18.40
C VAL A 56 1.27 -3.63 17.16
N ALA A 57 1.92 -2.86 16.30
CA ALA A 57 1.36 -2.41 15.03
C ALA A 57 2.43 -2.32 13.94
N CYS A 58 2.03 -2.56 12.70
CA CYS A 58 2.84 -2.29 11.52
C CYS A 58 1.98 -1.56 10.48
N ARG A 59 2.50 -0.45 9.96
CA ARG A 59 1.89 0.27 8.85
C ARG A 59 2.95 0.94 8.00
N GLY A 60 2.69 1.02 6.70
CA GLY A 60 3.61 1.70 5.81
C GLY A 60 3.09 1.91 4.41
N VAL A 61 4.00 2.42 3.59
CA VAL A 61 3.93 2.49 2.15
C VAL A 61 5.09 1.67 1.60
N ASP A 62 4.82 0.70 0.75
CA ASP A 62 5.85 -0.07 0.06
C ASP A 62 5.73 0.15 -1.44
N ARG A 63 6.65 0.94 -2.00
CA ARG A 63 6.63 1.36 -3.42
C ARG A 63 5.27 1.92 -3.83
N GLY A 64 4.74 2.82 -3.02
CA GLY A 64 3.43 3.43 -3.22
C GLY A 64 2.23 2.61 -2.74
N ASN A 65 2.37 1.35 -2.35
CA ASN A 65 1.26 0.52 -1.85
C ASN A 65 1.08 0.68 -0.34
N VAL A 66 -0.14 0.92 0.14
CA VAL A 66 -0.43 0.87 1.58
C VAL A 66 -0.28 -0.57 2.07
N VAL A 67 0.55 -0.76 3.08
CA VAL A 67 0.72 -2.05 3.76
C VAL A 67 0.40 -1.89 5.23
N GLU A 68 -0.38 -2.80 5.80
CA GLU A 68 -0.89 -2.75 7.17
C GLU A 68 -0.85 -4.16 7.80
N GLY A 69 -0.61 -4.22 9.10
CA GLY A 69 -0.64 -5.49 9.85
C GLY A 69 0.39 -6.49 9.31
N SER A 70 -0.05 -7.73 9.05
CA SER A 70 0.83 -8.79 8.55
C SER A 70 1.39 -8.53 7.14
N ASP A 71 0.66 -7.80 6.28
CA ASP A 71 1.20 -7.41 4.97
C ASP A 71 2.36 -6.42 5.14
N CYS A 72 2.26 -5.52 6.13
CA CYS A 72 3.33 -4.61 6.48
C CYS A 72 4.54 -5.34 7.05
N THR A 73 4.35 -6.34 7.92
CA THR A 73 5.47 -7.11 8.46
C THR A 73 6.16 -7.94 7.38
N PHE A 74 5.40 -8.50 6.43
CA PHE A 74 5.96 -9.18 5.27
C PHE A 74 6.82 -8.23 4.41
N SER A 75 6.33 -7.04 4.08
CA SER A 75 7.15 -6.01 3.41
C SER A 75 8.36 -5.61 4.24
N ALA A 76 8.22 -5.43 5.57
CA ALA A 76 9.31 -5.07 6.46
C ALA A 76 10.48 -6.07 6.39
N MET A 77 10.18 -7.37 6.30
CA MET A 77 11.19 -8.44 6.20
C MET A 77 12.12 -8.25 5.00
N THR A 78 11.62 -7.74 3.88
CA THR A 78 12.43 -7.47 2.68
C THR A 78 13.50 -6.41 2.94
N TYR A 79 13.28 -5.50 3.90
CA TYR A 79 14.14 -4.34 4.15
C TYR A 79 14.97 -4.44 5.43
N LEU A 80 14.84 -5.50 6.24
CA LEU A 80 15.52 -5.63 7.54
C LEU A 80 17.05 -5.49 7.45
N TYR A 81 17.65 -5.94 6.34
CA TYR A 81 19.11 -5.98 6.16
C TYR A 81 19.57 -5.28 4.87
N VAL A 82 18.70 -4.45 4.30
CA VAL A 82 19.06 -3.62 3.15
C VAL A 82 19.89 -2.43 3.64
N ALA A 83 21.04 -2.20 3.00
CA ALA A 83 21.96 -1.10 3.30
C ALA A 83 21.66 0.13 2.42
N GLU A 84 20.38 0.45 2.27
CA GLU A 84 19.90 1.61 1.52
C GLU A 84 18.72 2.24 2.27
N GLY A 85 18.78 3.55 2.50
CA GLY A 85 17.80 4.31 3.26
C GLY A 85 18.22 4.60 4.70
N SER A 86 17.27 5.04 5.52
CA SER A 86 17.48 5.40 6.92
C SER A 86 16.42 4.79 7.83
N VAL A 87 16.71 4.74 9.13
CA VAL A 87 15.78 4.31 10.17
C VAL A 87 15.57 5.48 11.13
N GLU A 88 14.31 5.87 11.30
CA GLU A 88 13.91 6.89 12.26
C GLU A 88 13.32 6.24 13.50
N VAL A 89 13.69 6.77 14.66
CA VAL A 89 13.15 6.32 15.94
C VAL A 89 12.47 7.50 16.62
N SER A 90 11.19 7.33 16.96
CA SER A 90 10.37 8.34 17.60
C SER A 90 9.76 7.76 18.88
N PRO A 91 10.00 8.35 20.06
CA PRO A 91 9.36 7.90 21.29
C PRO A 91 7.89 8.26 21.27
N LEU A 92 7.05 7.34 21.75
CA LEU A 92 5.61 7.54 21.91
C LEU A 92 5.22 7.14 23.33
N SER A 93 4.22 7.80 23.90
CA SER A 93 3.61 7.32 25.14
C SER A 93 2.80 6.04 24.90
N GLU A 94 2.64 5.21 25.93
CA GLU A 94 1.82 3.99 25.82
C GLU A 94 0.39 4.32 25.36
N ASN A 95 -0.19 5.41 25.86
CA ASN A 95 -1.51 5.87 25.47
C ASN A 95 -1.60 6.22 23.98
N GLU A 96 -0.56 6.83 23.41
CA GLU A 96 -0.54 7.17 21.98
C GLU A 96 -0.48 5.90 21.12
N VAL A 97 0.35 4.91 21.49
CA VAL A 97 0.41 3.62 20.79
C VAL A 97 -0.93 2.87 20.86
N LEU A 98 -1.58 2.89 22.02
CA LEU A 98 -2.92 2.29 22.20
C LEU A 98 -3.99 3.04 21.40
N LEU A 99 -3.93 4.37 21.35
CA LEU A 99 -4.85 5.16 20.53
C LEU A 99 -4.62 4.94 19.03
N ASP A 100 -3.37 4.83 18.59
CA ASP A 100 -3.01 4.59 17.19
C ASP A 100 -3.52 3.20 16.73
N THR A 101 -3.37 2.16 17.55
CA THR A 101 -3.93 0.82 17.27
C THR A 101 -5.46 0.81 17.20
N LEU A 102 -6.15 1.61 18.04
CA LEU A 102 -7.61 1.77 17.99
C LEU A 102 -8.07 2.56 16.75
N ALA A 103 -7.34 3.61 16.37
CA ALA A 103 -7.64 4.42 15.20
C ALA A 103 -7.36 3.67 13.89
N PHE A 104 -6.40 2.74 13.90
CA PHE A 104 -5.97 1.96 12.73
C PHE A 104 -6.01 0.45 13.03
N PRO A 105 -7.20 -0.16 13.17
CA PRO A 105 -7.33 -1.56 13.59
C PRO A 105 -6.67 -2.54 12.61
N HIS A 106 -6.58 -2.19 11.31
CA HIS A 106 -5.90 -3.02 10.31
C HIS A 106 -4.38 -3.05 10.47
N SER A 107 -3.80 -2.13 11.23
CA SER A 107 -2.36 -2.09 11.50
C SER A 107 -1.94 -2.99 12.66
N ALA A 108 -2.88 -3.39 13.52
CA ALA A 108 -2.61 -4.16 14.72
C ALA A 108 -2.01 -5.54 14.37
N LEU A 109 -1.00 -5.94 15.13
CA LEU A 109 -0.33 -7.22 14.98
C LEU A 109 -0.85 -8.22 16.00
N SER A 110 -0.97 -9.48 15.57
CA SER A 110 -1.22 -10.61 16.46
C SER A 110 0.10 -11.12 17.03
N GLU A 111 0.14 -11.56 18.29
CA GLU A 111 1.33 -12.19 18.88
C GLU A 111 1.84 -13.41 18.09
N ARG A 112 0.96 -14.03 17.28
CA ARG A 112 1.30 -15.16 16.41
C ARG A 112 1.94 -14.77 15.08
N ASP A 113 2.14 -13.47 14.83
CA ASP A 113 2.77 -13.00 13.61
C ASP A 113 4.23 -13.53 13.54
N THR A 114 4.58 -14.14 12.41
CA THR A 114 5.90 -14.76 12.20
C THR A 114 7.03 -13.75 12.33
N PHE A 115 6.80 -12.50 11.95
CA PHE A 115 7.76 -11.42 12.12
C PHE A 115 8.06 -11.16 13.60
N ILE A 116 7.02 -11.06 14.42
CA ILE A 116 7.15 -10.87 15.87
C ILE A 116 7.92 -12.04 16.47
N THR A 117 7.54 -13.27 16.13
CA THR A 117 8.20 -14.48 16.63
C THR A 117 9.68 -14.49 16.27
N THR A 118 10.03 -14.12 15.03
CA THR A 118 11.41 -14.07 14.52
C THR A 118 12.23 -12.98 15.22
N LEU A 119 11.63 -11.80 15.40
CA LEU A 119 12.27 -10.66 16.05
C LEU A 119 12.56 -10.97 17.53
N LEU A 120 11.57 -11.50 18.25
CA LEU A 120 11.72 -11.89 19.65
C LEU A 120 12.70 -13.06 19.82
N SER A 121 12.73 -14.01 18.87
CA SER A 121 13.72 -15.09 18.88
C SER A 121 15.15 -14.55 18.71
N SER A 122 15.35 -13.59 17.80
CA SER A 122 16.63 -12.91 17.58
C SER A 122 17.10 -12.14 18.82
N VAL A 123 16.15 -11.59 19.59
CA VAL A 123 16.42 -10.91 20.86
C VAL A 123 16.91 -11.90 21.92
N SER A 124 16.29 -13.08 22.01
CA SER A 124 16.64 -14.14 22.96
C SER A 124 18.00 -14.80 22.70
N MET A 125 18.57 -14.65 21.51
CA MET A 125 19.95 -15.10 21.26
C MET A 125 20.91 -14.11 21.94
N ALA A 126 21.71 -14.59 22.90
CA ALA A 126 22.73 -13.78 23.55
C ALA A 126 23.59 -13.04 22.50
N PRO A 127 23.99 -11.79 22.73
CA PRO A 127 24.89 -11.10 21.81
C PRO A 127 26.10 -11.98 21.54
N PRO A 128 26.50 -12.21 20.27
CA PRO A 128 27.77 -12.87 20.01
C PRO A 128 28.84 -12.07 20.75
N ALA A 129 29.64 -12.75 21.57
CA ALA A 129 30.76 -12.14 22.27
C ALA A 129 31.59 -11.34 21.24
N PRO A 130 32.12 -10.15 21.59
CA PRO A 130 32.88 -9.34 20.66
C PRO A 130 34.00 -10.20 20.07
N THR A 131 33.88 -10.51 18.78
CA THR A 131 34.90 -11.25 18.05
C THR A 131 36.13 -10.37 18.03
N ALA A 132 37.18 -10.78 18.75
CA ALA A 132 38.50 -10.17 18.63
C ALA A 132 38.87 -10.06 17.14
N PRO A 133 39.53 -8.96 16.71
CA PRO A 133 39.96 -8.81 15.33
C PRO A 133 40.76 -10.05 14.91
N LYS A 134 40.23 -10.79 13.94
CA LYS A 134 40.94 -11.94 13.38
C LYS A 134 42.18 -11.37 12.68
N PRO A 135 43.40 -11.84 12.98
CA PRO A 135 44.58 -11.46 12.21
C PRO A 135 44.33 -11.73 10.73
N ALA A 136 44.76 -10.83 9.86
CA ALA A 136 44.62 -10.99 8.41
C ALA A 136 45.26 -12.31 7.98
N VAL A 137 44.42 -13.32 7.73
CA VAL A 137 44.85 -14.57 7.10
C VAL A 137 44.98 -14.25 5.62
N ALA A 138 46.20 -14.42 5.09
CA ALA A 138 46.48 -14.30 3.67
C ALA A 138 45.46 -15.11 2.85
N ALA A 139 44.92 -14.49 1.82
CA ALA A 139 43.91 -15.09 0.95
C ALA A 139 44.43 -16.44 0.39
N PRO A 140 43.69 -17.55 0.54
CA PRO A 140 43.98 -18.76 -0.20
C PRO A 140 43.75 -18.52 -1.70
N PRO A 141 44.49 -19.21 -2.58
CA PRO A 141 44.34 -19.06 -4.02
C PRO A 141 42.93 -19.48 -4.47
N PRO A 142 42.41 -18.87 -5.55
CA PRO A 142 41.06 -19.14 -6.03
C PRO A 142 40.90 -20.62 -6.42
N PRO A 143 39.74 -21.23 -6.10
CA PRO A 143 39.47 -22.61 -6.52
C PRO A 143 39.40 -22.71 -8.06
N PRO A 144 39.74 -23.87 -8.64
CA PRO A 144 39.66 -24.08 -10.08
C PRO A 144 38.24 -23.87 -10.59
N GLN A 145 38.10 -23.09 -11.68
CA GLN A 145 36.82 -22.88 -12.36
C GLN A 145 36.21 -24.22 -12.81
N PRO A 146 34.92 -24.48 -12.54
CA PRO A 146 34.23 -25.64 -13.08
C PRO A 146 34.04 -25.50 -14.60
N LYS A 147 34.30 -26.59 -15.33
CA LYS A 147 34.04 -26.69 -16.77
C LYS A 147 32.54 -26.53 -17.08
N PRO A 148 32.17 -25.91 -18.22
CA PRO A 148 30.78 -25.80 -18.64
C PRO A 148 30.17 -27.19 -18.84
N SER A 149 29.04 -27.45 -18.20
CA SER A 149 28.22 -28.65 -18.46
C SER A 149 27.35 -28.41 -19.70
N GLU A 150 27.29 -29.40 -20.59
CA GLU A 150 26.49 -29.36 -21.81
C GLU A 150 24.99 -29.10 -21.53
N PRO A 151 24.28 -28.37 -22.42
CA PRO A 151 22.86 -28.09 -22.26
C PRO A 151 22.03 -29.35 -22.44
N LYS A 152 21.32 -29.73 -21.38
CA LYS A 152 20.29 -30.77 -21.40
C LYS A 152 19.08 -30.24 -22.17
N ILE A 153 18.79 -30.84 -23.32
CA ILE A 153 17.59 -30.56 -24.12
C ILE A 153 16.36 -30.93 -23.30
N VAL A 154 15.61 -29.92 -22.85
CA VAL A 154 14.30 -30.09 -22.22
C VAL A 154 13.29 -30.37 -23.34
N GLN A 155 12.71 -31.57 -23.35
CA GLN A 155 11.57 -31.89 -24.21
C GLN A 155 10.36 -31.01 -23.81
N PRO A 156 9.69 -30.37 -24.78
CA PRO A 156 8.45 -29.65 -24.50
C PRO A 156 7.31 -30.64 -24.14
N PRO A 157 6.48 -30.33 -23.14
CA PRO A 157 5.31 -31.16 -22.82
C PRO A 157 4.27 -31.13 -23.94
N LYS A 158 3.64 -32.28 -24.14
CA LYS A 158 2.55 -32.54 -25.08
C LYS A 158 1.37 -31.59 -24.85
N PRO A 159 0.73 -31.01 -25.89
CA PRO A 159 -0.42 -30.13 -25.71
C PRO A 159 -1.59 -30.86 -25.03
N ALA A 160 -2.14 -30.24 -24.00
CA ALA A 160 -3.42 -30.62 -23.41
C ALA A 160 -4.55 -30.32 -24.41
N ALA A 161 -5.54 -31.21 -24.45
CA ALA A 161 -6.71 -31.12 -25.32
C ALA A 161 -7.48 -29.79 -25.10
N PRO A 162 -8.12 -29.24 -26.16
CA PRO A 162 -8.92 -28.04 -26.03
C PRO A 162 -10.12 -28.26 -25.11
N PRO A 163 -10.51 -27.26 -24.30
CA PRO A 163 -11.70 -27.33 -23.48
C PRO A 163 -12.97 -27.37 -24.35
N PRO A 164 -14.06 -27.98 -23.85
CA PRO A 164 -15.35 -28.00 -24.56
C PRO A 164 -15.93 -26.58 -24.69
N PRO A 165 -16.75 -26.32 -25.73
CA PRO A 165 -17.37 -25.02 -25.94
C PRO A 165 -18.34 -24.67 -24.79
N PRO A 166 -18.49 -23.37 -24.47
CA PRO A 166 -19.42 -22.91 -23.45
C PRO A 166 -20.87 -23.22 -23.85
N VAL A 167 -21.59 -23.86 -22.93
CA VAL A 167 -23.04 -24.04 -23.01
C VAL A 167 -23.70 -22.68 -22.83
N THR A 168 -24.43 -22.24 -23.84
CA THR A 168 -25.22 -21.01 -23.80
C THR A 168 -26.36 -21.21 -22.78
N ALA A 169 -26.32 -20.47 -21.68
CA ALA A 169 -27.46 -20.40 -20.78
C ALA A 169 -28.64 -19.73 -21.52
N PRO A 170 -29.86 -20.28 -21.45
CA PRO A 170 -31.02 -19.68 -22.07
C PRO A 170 -31.30 -18.29 -21.46
N GLN A 171 -31.47 -17.33 -22.36
CA GLN A 171 -31.83 -15.95 -22.08
C GLN A 171 -33.15 -15.90 -21.28
N PRO A 172 -33.22 -15.17 -20.15
CA PRO A 172 -34.49 -15.01 -19.44
C PRO A 172 -35.50 -14.27 -20.34
N PRO A 173 -36.76 -14.73 -20.41
CA PRO A 173 -37.79 -14.07 -21.20
C PRO A 173 -38.03 -12.64 -20.69
N GLN A 174 -38.13 -11.69 -21.63
CA GLN A 174 -38.52 -10.31 -21.36
C GLN A 174 -39.88 -10.27 -20.65
N PRO A 175 -40.03 -9.49 -19.57
CA PRO A 175 -41.34 -9.21 -19.00
C PRO A 175 -42.18 -8.39 -20.00
N PRO A 176 -43.51 -8.62 -20.07
CA PRO A 176 -44.40 -7.82 -20.89
C PRO A 176 -44.40 -6.35 -20.44
N PRO A 177 -44.63 -5.39 -21.35
CA PRO A 177 -44.72 -3.98 -21.00
C PRO A 177 -45.88 -3.75 -20.01
N ALA A 178 -45.59 -3.01 -18.93
CA ALA A 178 -46.58 -2.63 -17.95
C ALA A 178 -47.69 -1.78 -18.60
N PRO A 179 -48.97 -1.97 -18.21
CA PRO A 179 -50.07 -1.17 -18.71
C PRO A 179 -49.88 0.30 -18.31
N GLN A 180 -50.03 1.20 -19.30
CA GLN A 180 -50.04 2.64 -19.09
C GLN A 180 -51.20 3.03 -18.17
N VAL A 181 -50.88 3.38 -16.93
CA VAL A 181 -51.82 4.08 -16.05
C VAL A 181 -51.81 5.54 -16.47
N LYS A 182 -52.95 6.04 -16.94
CA LYS A 182 -53.17 7.47 -17.16
C LYS A 182 -53.17 8.19 -15.82
N GLU A 183 -52.13 8.97 -15.55
CA GLU A 183 -52.15 9.99 -14.50
C GLU A 183 -53.17 11.10 -14.86
N PRO A 184 -53.98 11.59 -13.92
CA PRO A 184 -54.85 12.74 -14.15
C PRO A 184 -54.02 14.03 -14.22
N ALA A 185 -54.39 14.90 -15.16
CA ALA A 185 -53.76 16.20 -15.36
C ALA A 185 -53.90 17.09 -14.12
N VAL A 186 -52.78 17.36 -13.44
CA VAL A 186 -52.67 18.44 -12.46
C VAL A 186 -52.09 19.66 -13.17
N ALA A 187 -52.80 20.79 -13.04
CA ALA A 187 -52.43 22.05 -13.66
C ALA A 187 -51.02 22.52 -13.23
N LYS A 188 -50.20 22.83 -14.23
CA LYS A 188 -48.80 23.25 -14.11
C LYS A 188 -48.74 24.70 -13.61
N ALA A 189 -48.38 24.91 -12.35
CA ALA A 189 -47.84 26.20 -11.92
C ALA A 189 -46.41 26.33 -12.47
N ALA A 190 -46.07 27.48 -13.04
CA ALA A 190 -44.76 27.73 -13.63
C ALA A 190 -43.66 27.70 -12.55
N GLU A 191 -42.86 26.63 -12.53
CA GLU A 191 -41.62 26.57 -11.77
C GLU A 191 -40.61 27.54 -12.41
N ALA A 192 -40.09 28.47 -11.60
CA ALA A 192 -38.93 29.27 -11.98
C ALA A 192 -37.75 28.32 -12.30
N PRO A 193 -36.92 28.62 -13.31
CA PRO A 193 -35.78 27.77 -13.65
C PRO A 193 -34.89 27.63 -12.42
N LEU A 194 -34.76 26.39 -11.93
CA LEU A 194 -33.77 26.03 -10.92
C LEU A 194 -32.40 26.56 -11.40
N PRO A 195 -31.62 27.20 -10.50
CA PRO A 195 -30.27 27.60 -10.86
C PRO A 195 -29.52 26.35 -11.36
N PRO A 196 -28.71 26.47 -12.43
CA PRO A 196 -27.99 25.33 -12.97
C PRO A 196 -27.19 24.67 -11.84
N PRO A 197 -27.15 23.32 -11.78
CA PRO A 197 -26.33 22.63 -10.80
C PRO A 197 -24.90 23.17 -10.90
N PRO A 198 -24.22 23.41 -9.77
CA PRO A 198 -22.87 23.96 -9.78
C PRO A 198 -22.00 23.09 -10.71
N ALA A 199 -21.30 23.75 -11.63
CA ALA A 199 -20.42 23.07 -12.58
C ALA A 199 -19.53 22.11 -11.79
N LYS A 200 -19.62 20.80 -12.11
CA LYS A 200 -18.71 19.81 -11.54
C LYS A 200 -17.31 20.26 -11.93
N ALA A 201 -16.51 20.78 -11.00
CA ALA A 201 -15.12 21.07 -11.26
C ALA A 201 -14.50 19.79 -11.84
N GLU A 202 -13.95 19.89 -13.04
CA GLU A 202 -13.48 18.73 -13.79
C GLU A 202 -12.15 18.29 -13.20
N VAL A 203 -12.08 17.03 -12.79
CA VAL A 203 -10.86 16.46 -12.22
C VAL A 203 -9.81 16.37 -13.33
N THR A 204 -8.66 17.00 -13.12
CA THR A 204 -7.56 17.02 -14.09
C THR A 204 -6.54 15.95 -13.74
N VAL A 205 -6.24 15.03 -14.67
CA VAL A 205 -5.19 14.03 -14.51
C VAL A 205 -3.82 14.69 -14.69
N THR A 206 -2.93 14.52 -13.71
CA THR A 206 -1.56 15.04 -13.75
C THR A 206 -0.66 14.13 -14.59
N GLY A 207 0.49 14.64 -15.05
CA GLY A 207 1.51 13.83 -15.73
C GLY A 207 2.51 13.15 -14.78
N GLU A 208 2.43 13.47 -13.49
CA GLU A 208 3.43 13.11 -12.49
C GLU A 208 3.02 11.85 -11.72
N CYS A 209 4.03 11.11 -11.26
CA CYS A 209 3.83 10.07 -10.26
C CYS A 209 3.46 10.70 -8.92
N ILE A 210 2.89 9.90 -8.03
CA ILE A 210 2.62 10.30 -6.66
C ILE A 210 3.98 10.41 -5.95
N ASP A 211 4.31 11.60 -5.46
CA ASP A 211 5.50 11.77 -4.64
C ASP A 211 5.42 10.86 -3.38
N PRO A 212 6.38 9.94 -3.17
CA PRO A 212 6.28 8.99 -2.07
C PRO A 212 6.31 9.62 -0.69
N VAL A 213 6.99 10.76 -0.52
CA VAL A 213 7.02 11.51 0.75
C VAL A 213 5.64 12.08 1.05
N THR A 214 5.01 12.68 0.04
CA THR A 214 3.65 13.21 0.09
C THR A 214 2.66 12.09 0.40
N LEU A 215 2.75 10.96 -0.31
CA LEU A 215 1.88 9.81 -0.08
C LEU A 215 2.00 9.27 1.35
N TYR A 216 3.22 9.11 1.86
CA TYR A 216 3.45 8.69 3.24
C TYR A 216 2.83 9.70 4.24
N SER A 217 3.03 11.00 4.02
CA SER A 217 2.48 12.06 4.87
C SER A 217 0.95 12.04 4.89
N ILE A 218 0.34 11.86 3.71
CA ILE A 218 -1.12 11.73 3.57
C ILE A 218 -1.61 10.49 4.30
N LEU A 219 -1.07 9.32 3.98
CA LEU A 219 -1.54 8.05 4.53
C LEU A 219 -1.37 7.95 6.04
N ARG A 220 -0.27 8.49 6.58
CA ARG A 220 -0.10 8.65 8.03
C ARG A 220 -1.29 9.40 8.64
N SER A 221 -1.84 10.37 7.94
CA SER A 221 -2.99 11.16 8.37
C SER A 221 -4.35 10.57 8.00
N SER A 222 -4.42 9.69 7.02
CA SER A 222 -5.69 9.19 6.48
C SER A 222 -6.27 7.99 7.23
N THR A 223 -7.59 7.92 7.28
CA THR A 223 -8.36 6.74 7.71
C THR A 223 -8.94 6.03 6.50
N MET A 224 -9.13 4.71 6.58
CA MET A 224 -9.81 3.98 5.52
C MET A 224 -11.29 4.33 5.54
N VAL A 225 -11.79 4.88 4.43
CA VAL A 225 -13.18 5.39 4.32
C VAL A 225 -14.05 4.53 3.42
N ALA A 226 -13.46 3.68 2.57
CA ALA A 226 -14.20 2.75 1.74
C ALA A 226 -13.36 1.53 1.38
N GLN A 227 -14.03 0.40 1.19
CA GLN A 227 -13.48 -0.83 0.63
C GLN A 227 -14.50 -1.42 -0.35
N MET A 228 -14.04 -1.81 -1.54
CA MET A 228 -14.88 -2.41 -2.57
C MET A 228 -14.21 -3.69 -3.07
N GLY A 229 -15.01 -4.75 -3.28
CA GLY A 229 -14.49 -6.00 -3.82
C GLY A 229 -13.97 -5.82 -5.24
N GLU A 230 -14.79 -5.19 -6.09
CA GLU A 230 -14.48 -4.92 -7.50
C GLU A 230 -15.28 -3.72 -8.04
N ALA A 231 -14.71 -3.02 -9.02
CA ALA A 231 -15.39 -1.93 -9.75
C ALA A 231 -14.64 -1.60 -11.05
N MET A 232 -15.30 -0.94 -12.00
CA MET A 232 -14.60 -0.35 -13.14
C MET A 232 -13.77 0.84 -12.69
N TYR A 233 -12.63 1.09 -13.35
CA TYR A 233 -11.78 2.25 -13.05
C TYR A 233 -12.55 3.58 -13.04
N SER A 234 -13.48 3.79 -13.97
CA SER A 234 -14.34 4.99 -14.00
C SER A 234 -15.16 5.17 -12.72
N ASP A 235 -15.66 4.08 -12.16
CA ASP A 235 -16.47 4.09 -10.94
C ASP A 235 -15.61 4.38 -9.71
N VAL A 236 -14.37 3.88 -9.70
CA VAL A 236 -13.37 4.18 -8.66
C VAL A 236 -13.06 5.68 -8.66
N VAL A 237 -12.81 6.29 -9.82
CA VAL A 237 -12.55 7.74 -9.94
C VAL A 237 -13.77 8.57 -9.52
N ALA A 238 -14.97 8.16 -9.93
CA ALA A 238 -16.20 8.81 -9.50
C ALA A 238 -16.37 8.74 -7.98
N LYS A 239 -16.05 7.59 -7.38
CA LYS A 239 -16.12 7.39 -5.93
C LYS A 239 -15.10 8.23 -5.17
N LEU A 240 -13.86 8.35 -5.65
CA LEU A 240 -12.85 9.26 -5.09
C LEU A 240 -13.39 10.70 -5.00
N SER A 241 -13.96 11.18 -6.10
CA SER A 241 -14.54 12.52 -6.19
C SER A 241 -15.74 12.70 -5.26
N SER A 242 -16.58 11.67 -5.11
CA SER A 242 -17.71 11.70 -4.19
C SER A 242 -17.25 11.76 -2.73
N LEU A 243 -16.28 10.91 -2.36
CA LEU A 243 -15.71 10.86 -1.02
C LEU A 243 -15.07 12.19 -0.64
N ALA A 244 -14.30 12.81 -1.53
CA ALA A 244 -13.69 14.12 -1.30
C ALA A 244 -14.75 15.18 -0.93
N ARG A 245 -15.88 15.21 -1.65
CA ARG A 245 -16.97 16.17 -1.40
C ARG A 245 -17.75 15.86 -0.12
N GLU A 246 -18.12 14.60 0.08
CA GLU A 246 -18.94 14.15 1.22
C GLU A 246 -18.20 14.32 2.55
N SER A 247 -16.93 13.95 2.57
CA SER A 247 -16.10 14.02 3.79
C SER A 247 -15.36 15.34 3.97
N LYS A 248 -15.41 16.24 2.98
CA LYS A 248 -14.56 17.44 2.89
C LYS A 248 -13.07 17.12 3.03
N ALA A 249 -12.66 15.93 2.58
CA ALA A 249 -11.27 15.51 2.61
C ALA A 249 -10.43 16.35 1.65
N LYS A 250 -9.24 16.74 2.10
CA LYS A 250 -8.23 17.38 1.27
C LYS A 250 -7.63 16.39 0.28
N PHE A 251 -7.35 15.18 0.76
CA PHE A 251 -6.81 14.12 -0.08
C PHE A 251 -7.61 12.84 0.03
N VAL A 252 -7.81 12.17 -1.11
CA VAL A 252 -8.36 10.81 -1.15
C VAL A 252 -7.43 9.93 -1.97
N TYR A 253 -6.89 8.90 -1.33
CA TYR A 253 -5.99 7.94 -1.96
C TYR A 253 -6.71 6.60 -2.15
N THR A 254 -6.44 5.90 -3.25
CA THR A 254 -6.89 4.53 -3.49
C THR A 254 -5.72 3.64 -3.90
N SER A 255 -5.81 2.39 -3.48
CA SER A 255 -4.99 1.29 -3.99
C SER A 255 -5.93 0.17 -4.44
N ALA A 256 -5.62 -0.46 -5.58
CA ALA A 256 -6.38 -1.56 -6.13
C ALA A 256 -5.51 -2.47 -7.00
N ASN A 257 -5.95 -3.71 -7.19
CA ASN A 257 -5.36 -4.63 -8.15
C ASN A 257 -6.00 -4.43 -9.53
N ALA A 258 -5.17 -4.48 -10.57
CA ALA A 258 -5.59 -4.58 -11.96
C ALA A 258 -5.14 -5.95 -12.53
N PRO A 259 -5.70 -6.42 -13.65
CA PRO A 259 -5.39 -7.75 -14.20
C PRO A 259 -3.89 -8.04 -14.37
N ASN A 260 -3.10 -7.02 -14.73
CA ASN A 260 -1.66 -7.14 -15.00
C ASN A 260 -0.80 -6.25 -14.11
N GLY A 261 -1.30 -5.85 -12.94
CA GLY A 261 -0.55 -4.91 -12.10
C GLY A 261 -1.33 -4.36 -10.92
N LYS A 262 -0.84 -3.25 -10.37
CA LYS A 262 -1.49 -2.50 -9.30
C LYS A 262 -1.77 -1.08 -9.76
N VAL A 263 -2.89 -0.55 -9.30
CA VAL A 263 -3.32 0.83 -9.57
C VAL A 263 -3.31 1.59 -8.27
N ARG A 264 -2.75 2.79 -8.34
CA ARG A 264 -2.78 3.76 -7.24
C ARG A 264 -3.29 5.08 -7.80
N ALA A 265 -4.15 5.75 -7.07
CA ALA A 265 -4.54 7.09 -7.43
C ALA A 265 -4.70 7.98 -6.20
N LEU A 266 -4.26 9.21 -6.32
CA LEU A 266 -4.36 10.24 -5.29
C LEU A 266 -5.11 11.43 -5.88
N LEU A 267 -6.27 11.74 -5.31
CA LEU A 267 -7.01 12.95 -5.59
C LEU A 267 -6.64 14.03 -4.58
N ASP A 268 -6.08 15.14 -5.06
CA ASP A 268 -6.01 16.42 -4.36
C ASP A 268 -7.29 17.20 -4.68
N ALA A 269 -8.17 17.30 -3.68
CA ALA A 269 -9.48 17.91 -3.83
C ALA A 269 -9.42 19.45 -3.87
N GLU A 270 -8.36 20.05 -3.34
CA GLU A 270 -8.16 21.51 -3.33
C GLU A 270 -7.79 21.99 -4.74
N GLY A 271 -6.88 21.27 -5.39
CA GLY A 271 -6.45 21.54 -6.76
C GLY A 271 -7.28 20.85 -7.84
N MET A 272 -8.21 19.95 -7.47
CA MET A 272 -8.90 19.03 -8.38
C MET A 272 -7.94 18.24 -9.28
N ARG A 273 -6.81 17.81 -8.71
CA ARG A 273 -5.73 17.11 -9.41
C ARG A 273 -5.74 15.63 -9.06
N LEU A 274 -5.72 14.77 -10.07
CA LEU A 274 -5.67 13.33 -9.93
C LEU A 274 -4.31 12.80 -10.40
N TYR A 275 -3.54 12.32 -9.46
CA TYR A 275 -2.30 11.57 -9.69
C TYR A 275 -2.65 10.10 -9.83
N ILE A 276 -2.16 9.45 -10.88
CA ILE A 276 -2.47 8.04 -11.17
C ILE A 276 -1.17 7.32 -11.44
N GLU A 277 -1.04 6.12 -10.89
CA GLU A 277 0.06 5.22 -11.17
C GLU A 277 -0.48 3.83 -11.51
N PHE A 278 0.20 3.19 -12.44
CA PHE A 278 0.05 1.78 -12.74
C PHE A 278 1.43 1.12 -12.63
N GLU A 279 1.54 0.13 -11.76
CA GLU A 279 2.73 -0.71 -11.61
C GLU A 279 2.45 -2.08 -12.23
N ASP A 280 3.24 -2.47 -13.23
CA ASP A 280 3.10 -3.79 -13.85
C ASP A 280 3.69 -4.92 -12.99
N GLN A 281 3.51 -6.17 -13.42
CA GLN A 281 4.04 -7.35 -12.73
C GLN A 281 5.58 -7.40 -12.63
N SER A 282 6.30 -6.62 -13.43
CA SER A 282 7.76 -6.49 -13.36
C SER A 282 8.22 -5.45 -12.35
N GLY A 283 7.29 -4.71 -11.74
CA GLY A 283 7.56 -3.61 -10.81
C GLY A 283 7.83 -2.28 -11.50
N LYS A 284 7.60 -2.18 -12.81
CA LYS A 284 7.76 -0.93 -13.54
C LYS A 284 6.52 -0.06 -13.34
N THR A 285 6.74 1.18 -12.90
CA THR A 285 5.67 2.15 -12.68
C THR A 285 5.52 3.11 -13.86
N VAL A 286 4.28 3.32 -14.31
CA VAL A 286 3.85 4.31 -15.31
C VAL A 286 2.88 5.27 -14.63
N CYS A 287 2.92 6.55 -14.99
CA CYS A 287 2.19 7.60 -14.29
C CYS A 287 1.30 8.44 -15.20
N GLY A 288 0.33 9.12 -14.60
CA GLY A 288 -0.52 10.12 -15.23
C GLY A 288 -1.40 9.57 -16.36
N ASN A 289 -1.51 10.34 -17.45
CA ASN A 289 -2.37 10.00 -18.59
C ASN A 289 -2.03 8.66 -19.24
N GLU A 290 -0.76 8.26 -19.24
CA GLU A 290 -0.36 6.95 -19.79
C GLU A 290 -0.86 5.81 -18.89
N ALA A 291 -0.75 5.96 -17.56
CA ALA A 291 -1.34 5.02 -16.63
C ALA A 291 -2.86 4.94 -16.80
N ALA A 292 -3.53 6.10 -16.90
CA ALA A 292 -4.98 6.19 -17.09
C ALA A 292 -5.45 5.45 -18.36
N LYS A 293 -4.72 5.57 -19.47
CA LYS A 293 -5.02 4.85 -20.72
C LYS A 293 -4.96 3.34 -20.51
N LEU A 294 -3.91 2.84 -19.86
CA LEU A 294 -3.70 1.41 -19.60
C LEU A 294 -4.83 0.79 -18.77
N ILE A 295 -5.42 1.56 -17.86
CA ILE A 295 -6.40 1.06 -16.89
C ILE A 295 -7.85 1.50 -17.19
N SER A 296 -8.06 2.33 -18.22
CA SER A 296 -9.34 2.94 -18.55
C SER A 296 -10.49 1.93 -18.72
N SER A 297 -10.20 0.75 -19.27
CA SER A 297 -11.15 -0.36 -19.45
C SER A 297 -10.99 -1.49 -18.43
N SER A 298 -10.15 -1.30 -17.41
CA SER A 298 -9.87 -2.33 -16.42
C SER A 298 -10.94 -2.41 -15.34
N LYS A 299 -11.30 -3.64 -15.01
CA LYS A 299 -11.99 -3.96 -13.76
C LYS A 299 -10.95 -4.09 -12.65
N LEU A 300 -11.05 -3.23 -11.66
CA LEU A 300 -10.17 -3.21 -10.50
C LEU A 300 -10.74 -4.09 -9.40
N THR A 301 -9.88 -4.73 -8.60
CA THR A 301 -10.26 -5.58 -7.47
C THR A 301 -9.50 -5.18 -6.20
N ALA A 302 -9.98 -5.65 -5.04
CA ALA A 302 -9.38 -5.35 -3.73
C ALA A 302 -9.16 -3.84 -3.52
N ILE A 303 -10.17 -3.04 -3.88
CA ILE A 303 -10.09 -1.58 -3.88
C ILE A 303 -10.22 -1.10 -2.44
N ARG A 304 -9.24 -0.34 -1.98
CA ARG A 304 -9.24 0.30 -0.65
C ARG A 304 -8.99 1.80 -0.83
N MET A 305 -9.74 2.61 -0.08
CA MET A 305 -9.67 4.06 -0.16
C MET A 305 -9.46 4.68 1.21
N TRP A 306 -8.58 5.67 1.26
CA TRP A 306 -8.23 6.42 2.46
C TRP A 306 -8.44 7.91 2.23
N ALA A 307 -8.91 8.63 3.24
CA ALA A 307 -9.13 10.07 3.16
C ALA A 307 -8.54 10.81 4.37
N THR A 308 -8.09 12.04 4.15
CA THR A 308 -7.61 12.99 5.16
C THR A 308 -8.20 14.36 4.93
#